data_AF-A0A7W0H7H2-F1
#
_entry.id   AF-A0A7W0H7H2-F1
#
_cell.length_a   1.000
_cell.length_b   1.000
_cell.length_c   1.000
_cell.angle_alpha   90.00
_cell.angle_beta   90.00
_cell.angle_gamma   90.00
#
_symmetry.space_group_name_H-M   'P 1'
#
loop_
_entity.id
_entity.type
_entity.pdbx_description
1 polymer ?
#
loop_
_entity_poly.entity_id
_entity_poly.type
_entity_poly.pdbx_seq_one_letter_code
_entity_poly.pdbx_strand_id
1 'polypeptide(L)'
;MAIVAYALFFLAGLGFGYAAAGRMKWLPLAFPLVLALVAALREGVDGTFLLRLVVALVVTVAGVVLGAVLDPGEERRVAEPGWR
;
A
#
# COMPACT_ATOMS: atom_id res chain seq x y z
N MET A 1 -18.57 -8.39 -1.25
CA MET A 1 -17.17 -8.83 -1.12
C MET A 1 -16.13 -7.70 -1.23
N ALA A 2 -16.45 -6.45 -0.85
CA ALA A 2 -15.48 -5.35 -0.85
C ALA A 2 -14.54 -5.37 0.38
N ILE A 3 -15.04 -5.87 1.51
CA ILE A 3 -14.30 -5.90 2.79
C ILE A 3 -13.01 -6.72 2.67
N VAL A 4 -13.06 -7.86 1.96
CA VAL A 4 -11.87 -8.70 1.75
C VAL A 4 -10.78 -7.95 0.97
N ALA A 5 -11.16 -7.21 -0.08
CA ALA A 5 -10.19 -6.42 -0.84
C ALA A 5 -9.53 -5.35 0.04
N TYR A 6 -10.30 -4.63 0.86
CA TYR A 6 -9.76 -3.64 1.79
C TYR A 6 -8.86 -4.28 2.85
N ALA A 7 -9.22 -5.45 3.38
CA ALA A 7 -8.37 -6.19 4.30
C ALA A 7 -7.04 -6.60 3.64
N LEU A 8 -7.08 -7.08 2.40
CA LEU A 8 -5.88 -7.44 1.64
C LEU A 8 -4.99 -6.22 1.37
N PHE A 9 -5.57 -5.09 0.99
CA PHE A 9 -4.86 -3.83 0.79
C PHE A 9 -4.19 -3.34 2.09
N PHE A 10 -4.91 -3.43 3.20
CA PHE A 10 -4.37 -3.09 4.52
C PHE A 10 -3.20 -4.00 4.88
N LEU A 11 -3.36 -5.32 4.77
CA LEU A 11 -2.32 -6.31 5.10
C LEU A 11 -1.10 -6.18 4.19
N ALA A 12 -1.31 -5.92 2.90
CA ALA A 12 -0.22 -5.63 1.97
C ALA A 12 0.51 -4.34 2.38
N GLY A 13 -0.23 -3.28 2.71
CA GLY A 13 0.34 -2.05 3.26
C GLY A 13 1.18 -2.31 4.50
N LEU A 14 0.60 -3.00 5.49
CA LEU A 14 1.24 -3.36 6.76
C LEU A 14 2.53 -4.16 6.55
N GLY A 15 2.48 -5.21 5.72
CA GLY A 15 3.63 -6.07 5.44
C GLY A 15 4.76 -5.30 4.76
N PHE A 16 4.47 -4.49 3.75
CA PHE A 16 5.49 -3.68 3.06
C PHE A 16 6.01 -2.54 3.93
N GLY A 17 5.15 -1.87 4.70
CA GLY A 17 5.56 -0.83 5.64
C GLY A 17 6.57 -1.35 6.67
N TYR A 18 6.35 -2.56 7.18
CA TYR A 18 7.21 -3.22 8.15
C TYR A 18 8.47 -3.83 7.55
N ALA A 19 8.37 -4.48 6.39
CA ALA A 19 9.45 -5.32 5.87
C ALA A 19 10.31 -4.66 4.78
N ALA A 20 9.72 -3.81 3.92
CA ALA A 20 10.42 -3.25 2.77
C ALA A 20 11.36 -2.11 3.16
N ALA A 21 12.44 -1.89 2.41
CA ALA A 21 13.40 -0.83 2.72
C ALA A 21 13.07 0.49 2.02
N GLY A 22 13.19 1.60 2.74
CA GLY A 22 13.10 2.96 2.20
C GLY A 22 11.83 3.20 1.38
N ARG A 23 11.99 3.69 0.13
CA ARG A 23 10.85 4.03 -0.74
C ARG A 23 10.02 2.83 -1.20
N MET A 24 10.54 1.61 -1.10
CA MET A 24 9.80 0.40 -1.51
C MET A 24 8.61 0.10 -0.61
N LYS A 25 8.55 0.70 0.60
CA LYS A 25 7.39 0.63 1.50
C LYS A 25 6.08 1.11 0.86
N TRP A 26 6.17 1.99 -0.14
CA TRP A 26 5.01 2.58 -0.83
C TRP A 26 4.51 1.78 -2.03
N LEU A 27 5.22 0.71 -2.43
CA LEU A 27 4.84 -0.12 -3.58
C LEU A 27 3.41 -0.70 -3.51
N PRO A 28 2.84 -1.06 -2.33
CA PRO A 28 1.46 -1.54 -2.25
C PRO A 28 0.41 -0.57 -2.78
N LEU A 29 0.70 0.74 -2.84
CA LEU A 29 -0.22 1.74 -3.41
C LEU A 29 -0.37 1.61 -4.91
N ALA A 30 0.62 1.05 -5.60
CA ALA A 30 0.51 0.80 -7.04
C ALA A 30 -0.63 -0.18 -7.34
N PHE A 31 -0.90 -1.14 -6.46
CA PHE A 31 -1.91 -2.17 -6.69
C PHE A 31 -3.35 -1.64 -6.81
N PRO A 32 -3.91 -0.88 -5.83
CA PRO A 32 -5.23 -0.28 -5.97
C PRO A 32 -5.30 0.73 -7.13
N LEU A 33 -4.20 1.43 -7.46
CA LEU A 33 -4.15 2.33 -8.62
C LEU A 33 -4.26 1.57 -9.94
N VAL A 34 -3.51 0.47 -10.10
CA VAL A 34 -3.56 -0.37 -11.30
C VAL A 34 -4.92 -1.03 -11.43
N LEU A 35 -5.49 -1.56 -10.35
CA LEU A 35 -6.83 -2.14 -10.36
C LEU A 35 -7.89 -1.11 -10.76
N ALA A 36 -7.79 0.11 -10.22
CA ALA A 36 -8.70 1.18 -10.57
C ALA A 36 -8.54 1.62 -12.03
N LEU A 37 -7.32 1.67 -12.55
CA LEU A 37 -7.09 1.96 -13.97
C LEU A 37 -7.73 0.88 -14.86
N VAL A 38 -7.53 -0.40 -14.54
CA VAL A 38 -8.12 -1.52 -15.29
C VAL A 38 -9.64 -1.48 -15.23
N ALA A 39 -10.23 -1.20 -14.07
CA ALA A 39 -11.68 -1.07 -13.93
C ALA A 39 -12.20 0.14 -14.72
N ALA A 40 -11.54 1.29 -14.65
CA ALA A 40 -11.91 2.49 -15.41
C ALA A 40 -11.92 2.25 -16.92
N LEU A 41 -10.96 1.50 -17.44
CA LEU A 41 -10.89 1.13 -18.86
C LEU A 41 -11.98 0.14 -19.29
N ARG A 42 -12.53 -0.66 -18.37
CA ARG A 42 -13.52 -1.71 -18.66
C ARG A 42 -14.96 -1.24 -18.44
N GLU A 43 -15.18 -0.52 -17.35
CA GLU A 43 -16.51 -0.21 -16.80
C GLU A 43 -16.81 1.29 -16.82
N GLY A 44 -15.81 2.13 -17.13
CA GLY A 44 -15.91 3.58 -17.05
C GLY A 44 -15.64 4.11 -15.64
N VAL A 45 -15.83 5.42 -15.47
CA VAL A 45 -15.58 6.13 -14.20
C VAL A 45 -16.90 6.68 -13.67
N ASP A 46 -17.26 6.30 -12.43
CA ASP A 46 -18.40 6.85 -11.71
C ASP A 46 -18.00 7.33 -10.29
N GLY A 47 -18.94 7.96 -9.57
CA GLY A 47 -18.70 8.46 -8.22
C GLY A 47 -18.42 7.36 -7.19
N THR A 48 -19.01 6.17 -7.38
CA THR A 48 -18.80 5.02 -6.49
C THR A 48 -17.39 4.45 -6.67
N PHE A 49 -16.90 4.39 -7.91
CA PHE A 49 -15.55 4.02 -8.27
C PHE A 49 -14.53 4.93 -7.61
N LEU A 50 -14.70 6.26 -7.72
CA LEU A 50 -13.81 7.24 -7.10
C LEU A 50 -13.77 7.06 -5.58
N LEU A 51 -14.94 6.90 -4.94
CA LEU A 51 -15.01 6.69 -3.49
C LEU A 51 -14.29 5.40 -3.07
N ARG A 52 -14.51 4.29 -3.80
CA ARG A 52 -13.86 3.00 -3.52
C ARG A 52 -12.34 3.07 -3.68
N LEU A 53 -11.86 3.79 -4.70
CA LEU A 53 -10.43 4.02 -4.89
C LEU A 53 -9.84 4.83 -3.74
N VAL A 54 -10.47 5.94 -3.35
CA VAL A 54 -10.00 6.75 -2.21
C VAL A 54 -9.93 5.92 -0.93
N VAL A 55 -10.98 5.15 -0.63
CA VAL A 55 -10.99 4.26 0.54
C VAL A 55 -9.87 3.23 0.46
N ALA A 56 -9.67 2.59 -0.70
CA ALA A 56 -8.58 1.64 -0.90
C ALA A 56 -7.21 2.28 -0.65
N LEU A 57 -6.97 3.48 -1.16
CA LEU A 57 -5.71 4.20 -0.96
C LEU A 57 -5.49 4.55 0.51
N VAL A 58 -6.51 5.09 1.19
CA VAL A 58 -6.42 5.45 2.62
C VAL A 58 -6.11 4.22 3.47
N VAL A 59 -6.80 3.10 3.21
CA VAL A 59 -6.58 1.85 3.95
C VAL A 59 -5.17 1.30 3.71
N THR A 60 -4.68 1.31 2.47
CA THR A 60 -3.30 0.89 2.16
C THR A 60 -2.28 1.80 2.84
N VAL A 61 -2.44 3.13 2.77
CA VAL A 61 -1.55 4.09 3.43
C VAL A 61 -1.53 3.85 4.93
N ALA A 62 -2.70 3.66 5.56
CA ALA A 62 -2.78 3.35 6.99
C ALA A 62 -2.00 2.08 7.33
N GLY A 63 -2.13 1.03 6.52
CA GLY A 63 -1.32 -0.19 6.64
C GLY A 63 0.18 0.10 6.56
N VAL A 64 0.63 0.79 5.51
CA VAL A 64 2.06 1.14 5.30
C VAL A 64 2.62 1.91 6.49
N VAL A 65 1.91 2.95 6.94
CA VAL A 65 2.36 3.79 8.07
C VAL A 65 2.42 2.96 9.35
N LEU A 66 1.40 2.15 9.65
CA LEU A 66 1.42 1.29 10.82
C LEU A 66 2.57 0.27 10.76
N GLY A 67 2.81 -0.34 9.60
CA GLY A 67 3.92 -1.28 9.41
C GLY A 67 5.27 -0.61 9.65
N ALA A 68 5.46 0.60 9.11
CA ALA A 68 6.69 1.35 9.25
C ALA A 68 6.95 1.81 10.69
N VAL A 69 5.91 2.19 11.43
CA VAL A 69 6.01 2.53 12.86
C VAL A 69 6.39 1.32 13.71
N LEU A 70 5.98 0.12 13.30
CA LEU A 70 6.27 -1.13 14.01
C LEU A 70 7.66 -1.69 13.70
N ASP A 71 8.38 -1.19 12.69
CA ASP A 71 9.68 -1.71 12.25
C ASP A 71 10.79 -1.33 13.25
N PRO A 72 11.30 -2.28 14.07
CA PRO A 72 12.37 -2.01 15.02
C PRO A 72 13.76 -1.97 14.36
N GLY A 73 13.85 -2.26 13.05
CA GLY A 73 15.09 -2.46 12.30
C GLY A 73 15.44 -1.38 11.28
N GLU A 74 14.55 -0.41 11.01
CA GLU A 74 14.79 0.67 10.02
C GLU A 74 16.10 1.43 10.33
N GLU A 75 16.32 1.83 11.59
CA GLU A 75 17.53 2.54 12.04
C GLU A 75 18.81 1.72 11.81
N ARG A 76 18.75 0.38 11.88
CA ARG A 76 19.90 -0.50 11.62
C ARG A 76 20.19 -0.65 10.12
N ARG A 77 19.17 -0.67 9.28
CA ARG A 77 19.30 -0.85 7.81
C ARG A 77 19.77 0.41 7.10
N VAL A 78 19.47 1.59 7.66
CA VAL A 78 19.96 2.88 7.14
C VAL A 78 21.43 3.13 7.54
N ALA A 79 21.90 2.51 8.63
CA ALA A 79 23.24 2.70 9.17
C ALA A 79 24.35 1.80 8.57
N GLU A 80 24.01 0.79 7.76
CA GLU A 80 24.99 0.00 7.00
C GLU A 80 24.92 0.35 5.51
N PRO A 81 25.73 1.31 5.01
CA PRO A 81 25.96 1.46 3.59
C PRO A 81 26.62 0.18 3.09
N GLY A 82 25.89 -0.57 2.25
CA GLY A 82 26.42 -1.76 1.60
C GLY A 82 27.62 -1.41 0.72
N TRP A 83 28.83 -1.50 1.28
CA TRP A 83 30.05 -1.77 0.54
C TRP A 83 30.39 -3.24 0.74
N ARG A 84 30.04 -4.06 -0.24
CA ARG A 84 30.67 -5.33 -0.58
C ARG A 84 30.68 -5.47 -2.08
#